data_AF-A0A1V5C741-F1
#
_entry.id   AF-A0A1V5C741-F1
#
_cell.length_a   1.000
_cell.length_b   1.000
_cell.length_c   1.000
_cell.angle_alpha   90.00
_cell.angle_beta   90.00
_cell.angle_gamma   90.00
#
_symmetry.space_group_name_H-M   'P 1'
#
loop_
_entity.id
_entity.type
_entity.pdbx_description
1 polymer ?
#
loop_
_entity_poly.entity_id
_entity_poly.type
_entity_poly.pdbx_seq_one_letter_code
_entity_poly.pdbx_strand_id
1 'polypeptide(L)'
;METEMLARGLADLLAPFMASLLDPARADGREVSPLALAVWKALEEELEKNRNLRQSAEDIASTPEDADARAAFRYSLRKALSRNAGVKRIIEDIVNRARWNFRATPEPDRRAVLGGDDVLTRLEMIYLLRTGSTPGEIAKTFSVDVDDVFRLNASFSLAGFAGILSEKGIENWLDRLDRNDPLLRRLDMVRLLRSGTPVQAVARQYNAVEEYVERMNERFSRGGLLGILTEEDLDRFRSLYPPTIRVCSYNLHGNHNNGASRFRDIARGLAKVDPHLAAFQEVLSGAGIEDTSEQISHWISSMTGYHYRSQFVYCHHFMEKYPEGVAIMARSAIRTHRTIDLTDLRDGLRPTMPRLALVAETEIFGHSIVFASVHLDHNAHGEVRVAQVEKLLDALDSGKNAAYCTILAGDFNEVEESTAIAYLRSAGYRDVYRECHKKGGSTFPANDPQSRIDYIFVKGNATVVSSDLLLNDPELSDHIGVFAEIR
;
A
#
# COMPACT_ATOMS: atom_id res chain seq x y z
N MET A 1 34.29 37.91 29.17
CA MET A 1 34.14 37.62 27.73
C MET A 1 32.81 36.90 27.49
N GLU A 2 32.11 37.12 26.36
CA GLU A 2 30.91 36.31 26.04
C GLU A 2 31.30 34.84 25.96
N THR A 3 30.48 33.95 26.54
CA THR A 3 30.81 32.51 26.66
C THR A 3 30.98 31.86 25.29
N GLU A 4 30.18 32.27 24.30
CA GLU A 4 30.29 31.83 22.90
C GLU A 4 31.67 32.15 22.31
N MET A 5 32.09 33.42 22.44
CA MET A 5 33.35 33.90 21.89
C MET A 5 34.55 33.25 22.58
N LEU A 6 34.50 33.10 23.90
CA LEU A 6 35.51 32.37 24.67
C LEU A 6 35.57 30.92 24.21
N ALA A 7 34.43 30.24 24.08
CA ALA A 7 34.43 28.83 23.73
C ALA A 7 34.96 28.56 22.32
N ARG A 8 34.62 29.42 21.36
CA ARG A 8 35.15 29.37 20.00
C ARG A 8 36.67 29.51 19.99
N GLY A 9 37.18 30.53 20.67
CA GLY A 9 38.61 30.76 20.74
C GLY A 9 39.37 29.60 21.41
N LEU A 10 38.84 29.06 22.52
CA LEU A 10 39.51 27.97 23.25
C LEU A 10 39.56 26.67 22.43
N ALA A 11 38.52 26.36 21.66
CA ALA A 11 38.56 25.20 20.77
C ALA A 11 39.64 25.35 19.70
N ASP A 12 39.79 26.54 19.12
CA ASP A 12 40.82 26.80 18.12
C ASP A 12 42.24 26.81 18.74
N LEU A 13 42.38 27.26 19.99
CA LEU A 13 43.63 27.22 20.76
C LEU A 13 44.06 25.78 21.09
N LEU A 14 43.12 24.91 21.49
CA LEU A 14 43.40 23.57 21.99
C LEU A 14 43.49 22.52 20.89
N ALA A 15 42.73 22.67 19.79
CA ALA A 15 42.64 21.67 18.73
C ALA A 15 44.00 21.21 18.17
N PRO A 16 45.00 22.08 17.90
CA PRO A 16 46.30 21.66 17.39
C PRO A 16 47.10 20.79 18.36
N PHE A 17 46.75 20.79 19.64
CA PHE A 17 47.48 20.09 20.72
C PHE A 17 46.65 18.99 21.37
N MET A 18 45.43 18.73 20.89
CA MET A 18 44.43 17.92 21.59
C MET A 18 44.90 16.49 21.86
N ALA A 19 45.60 15.87 20.90
CA ALA A 19 46.17 14.54 21.06
C ALA A 19 47.20 14.48 22.19
N SER A 20 48.14 15.43 22.20
CA SER A 20 49.19 15.56 23.23
C SER A 20 48.63 15.93 24.61
N LEU A 21 47.51 16.67 24.66
CA LEU A 21 46.85 17.07 25.90
C LEU A 21 46.06 15.92 26.54
N LEU A 22 45.47 15.04 25.75
CA LEU A 22 44.73 13.86 26.24
C LEU A 22 45.63 12.70 26.62
N ASP A 23 46.69 12.48 25.84
CA ASP A 23 47.66 11.42 26.08
C ASP A 23 49.07 11.93 25.74
N PRO A 24 49.88 12.28 26.74
CA PRO A 24 51.26 12.72 26.54
C PRO A 24 52.14 11.70 25.79
N ALA A 25 51.77 10.42 25.77
CA ALA A 25 52.47 9.39 25.02
C ALA A 25 52.12 9.39 23.52
N ARG A 26 51.05 10.09 23.11
CA ARG A 26 50.63 10.30 21.71
C ARG A 26 51.15 11.60 21.11
N ALA A 27 52.11 12.26 21.76
CA ALA A 27 52.66 13.53 21.30
C ALA A 27 53.28 13.38 19.89
N ASP A 28 52.76 14.15 18.94
CA ASP A 28 53.19 14.16 17.53
C ASP A 28 54.49 14.96 17.29
N GLY A 29 55.29 15.16 18.35
CA GLY A 29 56.50 15.97 18.35
C GLY A 29 56.28 17.49 18.45
N ARG A 30 55.02 17.98 18.49
CA ARG A 30 54.73 19.40 18.73
C ARG A 30 54.80 19.72 20.23
N GLU A 31 55.57 20.75 20.57
CA GLU A 31 55.59 21.29 21.93
C GLU A 31 54.24 21.96 22.23
N VAL A 32 53.56 21.48 23.27
CA VAL A 32 52.25 22.01 23.67
C VAL A 32 52.43 23.44 24.17
N SER A 33 51.66 24.37 23.61
CA SER A 33 51.68 25.77 24.04
C SER A 33 51.44 25.88 25.56
N PRO A 34 52.26 26.64 26.32
CA PRO A 34 52.04 26.85 27.75
C PRO A 34 50.64 27.38 28.08
N LEU A 35 50.08 28.19 27.19
CA LEU A 35 48.71 28.69 27.31
C LEU A 35 47.68 27.57 27.11
N ALA A 36 47.85 26.72 26.10
CA ALA A 36 46.97 25.59 25.85
C ALA A 36 47.01 24.59 27.02
N LEU A 37 48.19 24.31 27.57
CA LEU A 37 48.35 23.45 28.73
C LEU A 37 47.70 24.02 29.99
N ALA A 38 47.84 25.33 30.24
CA ALA A 38 47.21 25.99 31.38
C ALA A 38 45.67 25.98 31.28
N VAL A 39 45.13 26.24 30.08
CA VAL A 39 43.69 26.14 29.81
C VAL A 39 43.20 24.71 29.98
N TRP A 40 43.93 23.73 29.45
CA TRP A 40 43.56 22.32 29.54
C TRP A 40 43.48 21.84 30.98
N LYS A 41 44.48 22.18 31.81
CA LYS A 41 44.47 21.88 33.26
C LYS A 41 43.27 22.50 33.98
N ALA A 42 42.85 23.70 33.60
CA ALA A 42 41.66 24.33 34.16
C ALA A 42 40.35 23.61 33.74
N LEU A 43 40.38 22.79 32.68
CA LEU A 43 39.25 22.02 32.18
C LEU A 43 39.26 20.54 32.62
N GLU A 44 40.34 20.02 33.20
CA GLU A 44 40.50 18.58 33.53
C GLU A 44 39.34 18.05 34.39
N GLU A 45 38.98 18.77 35.46
CA GLU A 45 37.88 18.37 36.34
C GLU A 45 36.51 18.36 35.60
N GLU A 46 36.32 19.29 34.66
CA GLU A 46 35.12 19.31 33.81
C GLU A 46 35.13 18.20 32.77
N LEU A 47 36.29 17.86 32.21
CA LEU A 47 36.46 16.75 31.26
C LEU A 47 36.19 15.40 31.93
N GLU A 48 36.59 15.21 33.19
CA GLU A 48 36.28 14.00 33.96
C GLU A 48 34.77 13.87 34.25
N LYS A 49 34.11 14.99 34.59
CA LYS A 49 32.70 15.00 34.96
C LYS A 49 31.75 15.03 33.75
N ASN A 50 32.19 15.57 32.62
CA ASN A 50 31.37 15.78 31.44
C ASN A 50 31.81 14.87 30.29
N ARG A 51 31.19 13.68 30.23
CA ARG A 51 31.44 12.67 29.20
C ARG A 51 31.35 13.23 27.77
N ASN A 52 30.43 14.16 27.50
CA ASN A 52 30.27 14.72 26.16
C ASN A 52 31.42 15.67 25.80
N LEU A 53 31.92 16.45 26.77
CA LEU A 53 33.07 17.31 26.55
C LEU A 53 34.33 16.48 26.29
N ARG A 54 34.54 15.43 27.10
CA ARG A 54 35.67 14.51 26.92
C ARG A 54 35.61 13.78 25.58
N GLN A 55 34.46 13.21 25.22
CA GLN A 55 34.30 12.53 23.93
C GLN A 55 34.61 13.49 22.77
N SER A 56 34.05 14.71 22.78
CA SER A 56 34.34 15.68 21.72
C SER A 56 35.81 16.12 21.66
N ALA A 57 36.55 16.05 22.78
CA ALA A 57 37.99 16.29 22.80
C ALA A 57 38.76 15.10 22.19
N GLU A 58 38.37 13.87 22.51
CA GLU A 58 38.93 12.64 21.92
C GLU A 58 38.71 12.59 20.40
N ASP A 59 37.53 13.03 19.95
CA ASP A 59 37.18 13.12 18.53
C ASP A 59 38.11 14.10 17.80
N ILE A 60 38.33 15.31 18.35
CA ILE A 60 39.31 16.27 17.80
C ILE A 60 40.72 15.71 17.81
N ALA A 61 41.14 15.03 18.88
CA ALA A 61 42.49 14.44 18.94
C ALA A 61 42.72 13.42 17.83
N SER A 62 41.68 12.67 17.45
CA SER A 62 41.77 11.72 16.33
C SER A 62 41.72 12.39 14.96
N THR A 63 41.05 13.56 14.85
CA THR A 63 40.81 14.26 13.58
C THR A 63 40.94 15.80 13.73
N PRO A 64 42.15 16.35 13.97
CA PRO A 64 42.30 17.77 14.33
C PRO A 64 41.86 18.76 13.23
N GLU A 65 41.87 18.31 11.98
CA GLU A 65 41.48 19.12 10.82
C GLU A 65 39.97 19.08 10.54
N ASP A 66 39.23 18.15 11.16
CA ASP A 66 37.78 18.03 10.97
C ASP A 66 37.07 19.25 11.58
N ALA A 67 36.28 19.95 10.75
CA ALA A 67 35.54 21.13 11.15
C ALA A 67 34.34 20.80 12.05
N ASP A 68 33.74 19.63 11.89
CA ASP A 68 32.58 19.15 12.64
C ASP A 68 33.00 18.65 14.02
N ALA A 69 34.12 17.93 14.12
CA ALA A 69 34.72 17.58 15.40
C ALA A 69 35.06 18.84 16.22
N ARG A 70 35.62 19.86 15.55
CA ARG A 70 35.86 21.19 16.14
C ARG A 70 34.58 21.89 16.58
N ALA A 71 33.51 21.83 15.79
CA ALA A 71 32.22 22.41 16.14
C ALA A 71 31.56 21.70 17.33
N ALA A 72 31.63 20.37 17.40
CA ALA A 72 31.09 19.57 18.49
C ALA A 72 31.79 19.90 19.82
N PHE A 73 33.12 20.01 19.81
CA PHE A 73 33.87 20.42 20.99
C PHE A 73 33.57 21.85 21.40
N ARG A 74 33.51 22.81 20.46
CA ARG A 74 33.08 24.19 20.74
C ARG A 74 31.73 24.23 21.47
N TYR A 75 30.77 23.47 20.97
CA TYR A 75 29.43 23.38 21.56
C TYR A 75 29.47 22.78 22.98
N SER A 76 30.17 21.66 23.16
CA SER A 76 30.35 21.02 24.47
C SER A 76 31.04 21.93 25.46
N LEU A 77 32.08 22.65 25.02
CA LEU A 77 32.87 23.57 25.84
C LEU A 77 32.02 24.79 26.24
N ARG A 78 31.26 25.37 25.30
CA ARG A 78 30.30 26.44 25.60
C ARG A 78 29.31 26.00 26.68
N LYS A 79 28.77 24.80 26.56
CA LYS A 79 27.80 24.25 27.53
C LYS A 79 28.44 24.04 28.90
N ALA A 80 29.68 23.55 28.96
CA ALA A 80 30.43 23.38 30.20
C ALA A 80 30.70 24.74 30.88
N LEU A 81 31.24 25.72 30.13
CA LEU A 81 31.55 27.06 30.63
C LEU A 81 30.30 27.86 31.05
N SER A 82 29.16 27.59 30.42
CA SER A 82 27.87 28.19 30.82
C SER A 82 27.33 27.59 32.12
N ARG A 83 27.64 26.32 32.41
CA ARG A 83 27.20 25.62 33.62
C ARG A 83 28.13 25.87 34.81
N ASN A 84 29.44 26.00 34.56
CA ASN A 84 30.43 26.24 35.60
C ASN A 84 31.10 27.62 35.44
N ALA A 85 30.49 28.63 36.04
CA ALA A 85 31.00 30.00 36.02
C ALA A 85 32.37 30.14 36.73
N GLY A 86 32.73 29.23 37.64
CA GLY A 86 34.02 29.22 38.32
C GLY A 86 35.16 28.87 37.37
N VAL A 87 35.03 27.76 36.66
CA VAL A 87 35.99 27.32 35.62
C VAL A 87 36.12 28.38 34.52
N LYS A 88 35.00 28.96 34.10
CA LYS A 88 35.00 30.08 33.14
C LYS A 88 35.88 31.24 33.62
N ARG A 89 35.73 31.70 34.87
CA ARG A 89 36.54 32.81 35.41
C ARG A 89 38.02 32.47 35.48
N ILE A 90 38.38 31.25 35.87
CA ILE A 90 39.77 30.79 35.91
C ILE A 90 40.39 30.86 34.51
N ILE A 91 39.68 30.37 33.51
CA ILE A 91 40.17 30.39 32.12
C ILE A 91 40.24 31.82 31.57
N GLU A 92 39.28 32.69 31.89
CA GLU A 92 39.34 34.11 31.54
C GLU A 92 40.59 34.79 32.15
N ASP A 93 40.94 34.50 33.41
CA ASP A 93 42.15 35.03 34.05
C ASP A 93 43.44 34.51 33.38
N ILE A 94 43.52 33.21 33.08
CA ILE A 94 44.64 32.59 32.34
C ILE A 94 44.85 33.29 30.99
N VAL A 95 43.79 33.43 30.22
CA VAL A 95 43.80 34.05 28.88
C VAL A 95 44.19 35.54 28.94
N ASN A 96 43.66 36.28 29.92
CA ASN A 96 43.95 37.70 30.10
C ASN A 96 45.41 37.93 30.51
N ARG A 97 45.96 37.13 31.43
CA ARG A 97 47.37 37.20 31.84
C ARG A 97 48.32 36.91 30.69
N ALA A 98 47.95 35.98 29.82
CA ALA A 98 48.70 35.65 28.61
C ALA A 98 48.56 36.71 27.49
N ARG A 99 47.74 37.76 27.69
CA ARG A 99 47.41 38.78 26.67
C ARG A 99 46.96 38.18 25.34
N TRP A 100 46.24 37.07 25.39
CA TRP A 100 45.84 36.34 24.20
C TRP A 100 44.68 37.07 23.51
N ASN A 101 44.96 37.68 22.34
CA ASN A 101 43.98 38.38 21.52
C ASN A 101 43.47 37.45 20.41
N PHE A 102 42.25 36.94 20.54
CA PHE A 102 41.58 36.21 19.47
C PHE A 102 40.67 37.15 18.67
N ARG A 103 40.89 37.27 17.36
CA ARG A 103 39.98 37.99 16.47
C ARG A 103 38.82 37.06 16.12
N ALA A 104 37.60 37.42 16.53
CA ALA A 104 36.41 36.77 16.02
C ALA A 104 36.34 36.99 14.50
N THR A 105 36.47 35.91 13.71
CA THR A 105 36.09 35.94 12.30
C THR A 105 34.59 36.27 12.23
N PRO A 106 34.18 37.33 11.50
CA PRO A 106 32.78 37.63 11.24
C PRO A 106 32.06 36.37 10.73
N GLU A 107 30.79 36.17 11.10
CA GLU A 107 29.99 35.18 10.38
C GLU A 107 29.93 35.62 8.91
N PRO A 108 30.30 34.75 7.97
CA PRO A 108 30.23 35.09 6.56
C PRO A 108 28.77 35.33 6.17
N ASP A 109 28.53 36.27 5.26
CA ASP A 109 27.20 36.49 4.70
C ASP A 109 26.67 35.18 4.12
N ARG A 110 25.60 34.65 4.70
CA ARG A 110 25.04 33.34 4.33
C ARG A 110 24.72 33.29 2.85
N ARG A 111 24.21 34.37 2.25
CA ARG A 111 23.95 34.41 0.79
C ARG A 111 25.24 34.32 -0.02
N ALA A 112 26.30 34.99 0.43
CA ALA A 112 27.60 34.95 -0.22
C ALA A 112 28.25 33.56 -0.14
N VAL A 113 28.04 32.82 0.97
CA VAL A 113 28.53 31.44 1.14
C VAL A 113 27.77 30.46 0.26
N LEU A 114 26.45 30.62 0.16
CA LEU A 114 25.60 29.73 -0.62
C LEU A 114 25.77 29.92 -2.13
N GLY A 115 26.37 31.04 -2.58
CA GLY A 115 26.77 31.26 -3.97
C GLY A 115 25.61 31.29 -4.98
N GLY A 116 24.37 31.45 -4.50
CA GLY A 116 23.16 31.35 -5.33
C GLY A 116 22.69 29.93 -5.62
N ASP A 117 23.29 28.91 -4.97
CA ASP A 117 22.81 27.53 -5.03
C ASP A 117 21.43 27.43 -4.36
N ASP A 118 20.44 27.07 -5.16
CA ASP A 118 19.04 27.04 -4.77
C ASP A 118 18.74 25.95 -3.75
N VAL A 119 19.39 24.79 -3.86
CA VAL A 119 19.20 23.66 -2.94
C VAL A 119 19.80 24.00 -1.59
N LEU A 120 21.02 24.51 -1.56
CA LEU A 120 21.66 24.94 -0.32
C LEU A 120 20.90 26.09 0.33
N THR A 121 20.38 27.03 -0.46
CA THR A 121 19.53 28.12 0.03
C THR A 121 18.29 27.61 0.75
N ARG A 122 17.62 26.60 0.19
CA ARG A 122 16.42 26.00 0.80
C ARG A 122 16.73 25.17 2.02
N LEU A 123 17.83 24.40 2.00
CA LEU A 123 18.31 23.67 3.16
C LEU A 123 18.59 24.62 4.31
N GLU A 124 19.20 25.77 4.00
CA GLU A 124 19.47 26.82 4.97
C GLU A 124 18.17 27.44 5.52
N MET A 125 17.19 27.73 4.65
CA MET A 125 15.89 28.23 5.09
C MET A 125 15.17 27.23 6.02
N ILE A 126 15.23 25.93 5.74
CA ILE A 126 14.71 24.88 6.62
C ILE A 126 15.49 24.82 7.93
N TYR A 127 16.82 24.89 7.88
CA TYR A 127 17.65 24.94 9.07
C TYR A 127 17.27 26.12 9.97
N LEU A 128 17.09 27.31 9.39
CA LEU A 128 16.69 28.52 10.11
C LEU A 128 15.31 28.40 10.72
N LEU A 129 14.34 27.81 10.00
CA LEU A 129 13.02 27.48 10.57
C LEU A 129 13.14 26.55 11.78
N ARG A 130 13.96 25.49 11.68
CA ARG A 130 14.12 24.49 12.75
C ARG A 130 14.93 25.02 13.94
N THR A 131 15.76 26.04 13.73
CA THR A 131 16.54 26.69 14.78
C THR A 131 15.86 27.93 15.37
N GLY A 132 14.63 28.24 14.95
CA GLY A 132 13.75 29.19 15.61
C GLY A 132 13.59 30.55 14.93
N SER A 133 14.14 30.73 13.72
CA SER A 133 13.88 31.94 12.92
C SER A 133 12.43 31.94 12.41
N THR A 134 11.80 33.12 12.41
CA THR A 134 10.43 33.23 11.92
C THR A 134 10.40 33.19 10.38
N PRO A 135 9.31 32.69 9.76
CA PRO A 135 9.18 32.69 8.30
C PRO A 135 9.37 34.06 7.67
N GLY A 136 8.92 35.14 8.33
CA GLY A 136 9.08 36.51 7.83
C GLY A 136 10.53 37.00 7.85
N GLU A 137 11.30 36.65 8.88
CA GLU A 137 12.74 36.95 8.94
C GLU A 137 13.51 36.21 7.86
N ILE A 138 13.17 34.94 7.63
CA ILE A 138 13.76 34.11 6.59
C ILE A 138 13.41 34.67 5.20
N ALA A 139 12.14 34.99 4.96
CA ALA A 139 11.68 35.59 3.71
C ALA A 139 12.45 36.86 3.38
N LYS A 140 12.63 37.75 4.36
CA LYS A 140 13.46 38.95 4.23
C LYS A 140 14.94 38.60 4.00
N THR A 141 15.47 37.63 4.74
CA THR A 141 16.87 37.19 4.67
C THR A 141 17.23 36.56 3.34
N PHE A 142 16.29 35.95 2.61
CA PHE A 142 16.52 35.36 1.29
C PHE A 142 15.84 36.11 0.14
N SER A 143 15.12 37.19 0.42
CA SER A 143 14.36 37.96 -0.57
C SER A 143 13.33 37.10 -1.34
N VAL A 144 12.59 36.27 -0.62
CA VAL A 144 11.53 35.39 -1.14
C VAL A 144 10.18 35.75 -0.53
N ASP A 145 9.08 35.23 -1.08
CA ASP A 145 7.77 35.35 -0.46
C ASP A 145 7.72 34.51 0.83
N VAL A 146 7.04 35.02 1.86
CA VAL A 146 6.82 34.27 3.11
C VAL A 146 6.00 33.00 2.87
N ASP A 147 5.09 33.03 1.88
CA ASP A 147 4.31 31.88 1.47
C ASP A 147 5.22 30.76 0.93
N ASP A 148 6.32 31.10 0.25
CA ASP A 148 7.31 30.13 -0.23
C ASP A 148 8.06 29.46 0.91
N VAL A 149 8.32 30.19 2.00
CA VAL A 149 8.93 29.63 3.22
C VAL A 149 7.99 28.60 3.87
N PHE A 150 6.69 28.88 3.94
CA PHE A 150 5.70 27.92 4.44
C PHE A 150 5.57 26.69 3.55
N ARG A 151 5.55 26.86 2.22
CA ARG A 151 5.52 25.75 1.26
C ARG A 151 6.77 24.89 1.32
N LEU A 152 7.93 25.51 1.51
CA LEU A 152 9.19 24.80 1.68
C LEU A 152 9.14 23.93 2.95
N ASN A 153 8.66 24.49 4.06
CA ASN A 153 8.47 23.75 5.31
C ASN A 153 7.47 22.60 5.16
N ALA A 154 6.37 22.83 4.46
CA ALA A 154 5.37 21.81 4.14
C ALA A 154 5.97 20.66 3.33
N SER A 155 6.71 20.99 2.27
CA SER A 155 7.34 20.01 1.38
C SER A 155 8.38 19.16 2.11
N PHE A 156 9.21 19.79 2.94
CA PHE A 156 10.15 19.08 3.81
C PHE A 156 9.45 18.22 4.87
N SER A 157 8.36 18.71 5.47
CA SER A 157 7.63 17.95 6.50
C SER A 157 6.93 16.72 5.94
N LEU A 158 6.54 16.74 4.65
CA LEU A 158 5.88 15.63 3.98
C LEU A 158 6.85 14.62 3.35
N ALA A 159 7.94 15.09 2.74
CA ALA A 159 8.83 14.27 1.90
C ALA A 159 10.30 14.31 2.34
N GLY A 160 10.62 14.94 3.47
CA GLY A 160 11.99 15.11 3.94
C GLY A 160 12.88 15.80 2.90
N PHE A 161 14.12 15.34 2.76
CA PHE A 161 15.07 15.89 1.79
C PHE A 161 14.59 15.79 0.34
N ALA A 162 13.80 14.77 -0.02
CA ALA A 162 13.26 14.66 -1.38
C ALA A 162 12.35 15.85 -1.74
N GLY A 163 11.67 16.44 -0.74
CA GLY A 163 10.87 17.65 -0.92
C GLY A 163 11.68 18.95 -1.04
N ILE A 164 12.98 18.93 -0.73
CA ILE A 164 13.89 20.07 -0.89
C ILE A 164 14.65 20.01 -2.22
N LEU A 165 15.07 18.80 -2.62
CA LEU A 165 15.90 18.54 -3.79
C LEU A 165 15.17 18.68 -5.14
N SER A 166 13.83 18.73 -5.14
CA SER A 166 13.06 19.06 -6.34
C SER A 166 13.23 20.54 -6.68
N GLU A 167 13.75 20.88 -7.88
CA GLU A 167 14.21 22.19 -8.38
C GLU A 167 13.31 23.43 -8.15
N LYS A 168 13.73 24.62 -8.64
CA LYS A 168 12.94 25.88 -8.65
C LYS A 168 11.70 25.72 -9.51
N GLY A 169 10.53 25.75 -8.86
CA GLY A 169 9.25 25.38 -9.47
C GLY A 169 8.87 23.95 -9.10
N ILE A 170 8.68 23.69 -7.80
CA ILE A 170 8.29 22.38 -7.29
C ILE A 170 6.99 21.97 -7.98
N GLU A 171 7.10 21.03 -8.93
CA GLU A 171 5.98 20.21 -9.35
C GLU A 171 5.99 18.95 -8.48
N ASN A 172 5.13 18.91 -7.47
CA ASN A 172 4.60 17.68 -6.92
C ASN A 172 4.08 16.82 -8.09
N TRP A 173 4.01 15.49 -7.97
CA TRP A 173 3.30 14.69 -8.97
C TRP A 173 1.85 15.19 -9.18
N LEU A 174 1.25 15.80 -8.15
CA LEU A 174 -0.02 16.52 -8.22
C LEU A 174 0.01 17.77 -9.12
N ASP A 175 1.14 18.46 -9.24
CA ASP A 175 1.28 19.65 -10.09
C ASP A 175 1.33 19.31 -11.58
N ARG A 176 1.64 18.04 -11.92
CA ARG A 176 1.53 17.47 -13.26
C ARG A 176 0.10 17.06 -13.61
N LEU A 177 -0.77 17.01 -12.62
CA LEU A 177 -2.19 16.77 -12.85
C LEU A 177 -2.87 18.09 -13.20
N ASP A 178 -4.03 18.01 -13.84
CA ASP A 178 -4.81 19.19 -14.19
C ASP A 178 -5.15 20.00 -12.93
N ARG A 179 -4.49 21.15 -12.76
CA ARG A 179 -4.71 22.07 -11.64
C ARG A 179 -6.09 22.74 -11.68
N ASN A 180 -6.85 22.55 -12.76
CA ASN A 180 -8.24 22.96 -12.84
C ASN A 180 -9.21 21.87 -12.37
N ASP A 181 -8.74 20.65 -12.15
CA ASP A 181 -9.57 19.59 -11.59
C ASP A 181 -10.04 19.98 -10.18
N PRO A 182 -11.37 20.10 -9.95
CA PRO A 182 -11.89 20.59 -8.68
C PRO A 182 -11.50 19.72 -7.47
N LEU A 183 -11.39 18.40 -7.66
CA LEU A 183 -11.03 17.46 -6.60
C LEU A 183 -9.55 17.60 -6.23
N LEU A 184 -8.67 17.66 -7.22
CA LEU A 184 -7.24 17.81 -6.97
C LEU A 184 -6.91 19.14 -6.28
N ARG A 185 -7.61 20.22 -6.65
CA ARG A 185 -7.51 21.50 -5.94
C ARG A 185 -7.89 21.36 -4.46
N ARG A 186 -9.02 20.72 -4.15
CA ARG A 186 -9.46 20.49 -2.77
C ARG A 186 -8.46 19.64 -1.98
N LEU A 187 -7.94 18.58 -2.60
CA LEU A 187 -6.92 17.72 -2.00
C LEU A 187 -5.64 18.47 -1.66
N ASP A 188 -5.15 19.28 -2.59
CA ASP A 188 -3.89 20.00 -2.37
C ASP A 188 -4.04 21.11 -1.33
N MET A 189 -5.16 21.84 -1.33
CA MET A 189 -5.45 22.81 -0.28
C MET A 189 -5.46 22.15 1.12
N VAL A 190 -6.11 20.98 1.27
CA VAL A 190 -6.10 20.23 2.54
C VAL A 190 -4.69 19.79 2.91
N ARG A 191 -3.92 19.28 1.94
CA ARG A 191 -2.51 18.89 2.16
C ARG A 191 -1.68 20.05 2.69
N LEU A 192 -1.76 21.22 2.04
CA LEU A 192 -1.00 22.42 2.43
C LEU A 192 -1.36 22.88 3.85
N LEU A 193 -2.65 22.99 4.17
CA LEU A 193 -3.11 23.36 5.52
C LEU A 193 -2.57 22.40 6.59
N ARG A 194 -2.73 21.08 6.35
CA ARG A 194 -2.34 20.06 7.32
C ARG A 194 -0.82 19.92 7.46
N SER A 195 -0.06 20.37 6.46
CA SER A 195 1.40 20.50 6.51
C SER A 195 1.89 21.80 7.17
N GLY A 196 0.98 22.65 7.68
CA GLY A 196 1.30 23.86 8.42
C GLY A 196 1.34 25.15 7.60
N THR A 197 0.85 25.13 6.35
CA THR A 197 0.72 26.35 5.54
C THR A 197 -0.49 27.18 6.05
N PRO A 198 -0.33 28.48 6.34
CA PRO A 198 -1.44 29.32 6.79
C PRO A 198 -2.58 29.38 5.77
N VAL A 199 -3.82 29.48 6.25
CA VAL A 199 -5.03 29.50 5.40
C VAL A 199 -5.00 30.62 4.36
N GLN A 200 -4.47 31.78 4.72
CA GLN A 200 -4.33 32.95 3.83
C GLN A 200 -3.48 32.62 2.59
N ALA A 201 -2.37 31.91 2.80
CA ALA A 201 -1.44 31.53 1.74
C ALA A 201 -2.08 30.50 0.79
N VAL A 202 -2.83 29.54 1.35
CA VAL A 202 -3.57 28.54 0.58
C VAL A 202 -4.69 29.19 -0.24
N ALA A 203 -5.48 30.06 0.39
CA ALA A 203 -6.58 30.79 -0.25
C ALA A 203 -6.08 31.62 -1.44
N ARG A 204 -4.98 32.37 -1.25
CA ARG A 204 -4.33 33.16 -2.30
C ARG A 204 -3.85 32.31 -3.46
N GLN A 205 -3.16 31.19 -3.18
CA GLN A 205 -2.62 30.31 -4.22
C GLN A 205 -3.70 29.74 -5.13
N TYR A 206 -4.85 29.38 -4.54
CA TYR A 206 -5.92 28.72 -5.28
C TYR A 206 -7.06 29.64 -5.70
N ASN A 207 -6.89 30.96 -5.55
CA ASN A 207 -7.93 31.96 -5.81
C ASN A 207 -9.26 31.58 -5.12
N ALA A 208 -9.17 31.19 -3.85
CA ALA A 208 -10.29 30.78 -3.01
C ALA A 208 -10.47 31.76 -1.84
N VAL A 209 -11.63 31.73 -1.20
CA VAL A 209 -11.88 32.47 0.05
C VAL A 209 -11.44 31.64 1.25
N GLU A 210 -10.93 32.28 2.31
CA GLU A 210 -10.40 31.59 3.50
C GLU A 210 -11.46 30.68 4.15
N GLU A 211 -12.71 31.14 4.23
CA GLU A 211 -13.82 30.39 4.82
C GLU A 211 -14.15 29.09 4.04
N TYR A 212 -13.90 29.08 2.73
CA TYR A 212 -14.04 27.87 1.92
C TYR A 212 -12.97 26.85 2.30
N VAL A 213 -11.72 27.32 2.43
CA VAL A 213 -10.55 26.50 2.77
C VAL A 213 -10.70 25.91 4.18
N GLU A 214 -11.17 26.71 5.15
CA GLU A 214 -11.45 26.26 6.52
C GLU A 214 -12.59 25.24 6.56
N ARG A 215 -13.73 25.52 5.92
CA ARG A 215 -14.87 24.60 5.87
C ARG A 215 -14.49 23.27 5.22
N MET A 216 -13.68 23.32 4.16
CA MET A 216 -13.17 22.12 3.50
C MET A 216 -12.26 21.32 4.45
N ASN A 217 -11.35 21.97 5.19
CA ASN A 217 -10.51 21.30 6.19
C ASN A 217 -11.33 20.69 7.34
N GLU A 218 -12.39 21.37 7.78
CA GLU A 218 -13.32 20.85 8.77
C GLU A 218 -14.04 19.59 8.26
N ARG A 219 -14.58 19.64 7.04
CA ARG A 219 -15.23 18.48 6.43
C ARG A 219 -14.25 17.32 6.24
N PHE A 220 -13.02 17.59 5.80
CA PHE A 220 -11.97 16.57 5.73
C PHE A 220 -11.65 15.99 7.11
N SER A 221 -11.59 16.81 8.15
CA SER A 221 -11.29 16.34 9.50
C SER A 221 -12.41 15.45 10.06
N ARG A 222 -13.67 15.67 9.65
CA ARG A 222 -14.83 14.86 10.06
C ARG A 222 -15.01 13.59 9.21
N GLY A 223 -14.77 13.68 7.90
CA GLY A 223 -15.14 12.64 6.92
C GLY A 223 -14.01 12.13 6.03
N GLY A 224 -12.75 12.52 6.31
CA GLY A 224 -11.61 12.20 5.46
C GLY A 224 -11.80 12.68 4.03
N LEU A 225 -11.38 11.85 3.06
CA LEU A 225 -11.55 12.13 1.63
C LEU A 225 -13.02 12.38 1.27
N LEU A 226 -13.94 11.58 1.81
CA LEU A 226 -15.38 11.71 1.52
C LEU A 226 -15.93 13.08 1.95
N GLY A 227 -15.35 13.73 2.96
CA GLY A 227 -15.76 15.06 3.39
C GLY A 227 -15.49 16.16 2.37
N ILE A 228 -14.57 15.94 1.42
CA ILE A 228 -14.20 16.91 0.40
C ILE A 228 -14.63 16.50 -1.02
N LEU A 229 -15.23 15.32 -1.17
CA LEU A 229 -15.89 14.92 -2.42
C LEU A 229 -17.25 15.59 -2.52
N THR A 230 -17.58 16.06 -3.72
CA THR A 230 -18.92 16.48 -4.13
C THR A 230 -19.70 15.29 -4.69
N GLU A 231 -21.03 15.42 -4.82
CA GLU A 231 -21.84 14.39 -5.50
C GLU A 231 -21.35 14.16 -6.94
N GLU A 232 -20.96 15.23 -7.65
CA GLU A 232 -20.38 15.10 -8.99
C GLU A 232 -19.03 14.36 -8.98
N ASP A 233 -18.18 14.55 -7.97
CA ASP A 233 -16.95 13.75 -7.84
C ASP A 233 -17.26 12.28 -7.57
N LEU A 234 -18.26 12.00 -6.72
CA LEU A 234 -18.71 10.64 -6.42
C LEU A 234 -19.29 9.98 -7.66
N ASP A 235 -20.10 10.69 -8.44
CA ASP A 235 -20.70 10.20 -9.67
C ASP A 235 -19.65 10.02 -10.75
N ARG A 236 -18.71 10.96 -10.90
CA ARG A 236 -17.56 10.81 -11.79
C ARG A 236 -16.72 9.59 -11.39
N PHE A 237 -16.43 9.41 -10.10
CA PHE A 237 -15.69 8.25 -9.60
C PHE A 237 -16.43 6.93 -9.88
N ARG A 238 -17.73 6.87 -9.56
CA ARG A 238 -18.60 5.72 -9.88
C ARG A 238 -18.69 5.46 -11.38
N SER A 239 -18.67 6.50 -12.22
CA SER A 239 -18.72 6.35 -13.69
C SER A 239 -17.42 5.82 -14.28
N LEU A 240 -16.26 6.22 -13.71
CA LEU A 240 -14.94 5.72 -14.10
C LEU A 240 -14.70 4.30 -13.61
N TYR A 241 -15.32 3.92 -12.49
CA TYR A 241 -15.24 2.60 -11.89
C TYR A 241 -16.64 2.05 -11.64
N PRO A 242 -17.39 1.71 -12.71
CA PRO A 242 -18.72 1.14 -12.54
C PRO A 242 -18.61 -0.14 -11.72
N PRO A 243 -19.55 -0.40 -10.79
CA PRO A 243 -19.52 -1.61 -10.01
C PRO A 243 -19.57 -2.83 -10.95
N THR A 244 -18.53 -3.67 -10.89
CA THR A 244 -18.46 -4.94 -11.62
C THR A 244 -18.65 -6.10 -10.65
N ILE A 245 -19.48 -7.06 -11.04
CA ILE A 245 -19.61 -8.35 -10.41
C ILE A 245 -18.44 -9.21 -10.84
N ARG A 246 -17.58 -9.51 -9.86
CA ARG A 246 -16.42 -10.37 -10.00
C ARG A 246 -16.79 -11.82 -9.69
N VAL A 247 -16.55 -12.73 -10.62
CA VAL A 247 -16.95 -14.14 -10.53
C VAL A 247 -15.76 -15.05 -10.77
N CYS A 248 -15.65 -16.11 -9.98
CA CYS A 248 -14.66 -17.17 -10.19
C CYS A 248 -15.31 -18.54 -10.36
N SER A 249 -14.66 -19.43 -11.11
CA SER A 249 -14.87 -20.88 -11.07
C SER A 249 -13.56 -21.59 -10.78
N TYR A 250 -13.57 -22.60 -9.92
CA TYR A 250 -12.37 -23.39 -9.63
C TYR A 250 -12.72 -24.79 -9.10
N ASN A 251 -12.26 -25.82 -9.81
CA ASN A 251 -12.32 -27.19 -9.32
C ASN A 251 -11.25 -27.40 -8.23
N LEU A 252 -11.66 -27.87 -7.04
CA LEU A 252 -10.80 -28.07 -5.88
C LEU A 252 -10.10 -29.42 -5.85
N HIS A 253 -10.28 -30.29 -6.84
CA HIS A 253 -9.61 -31.60 -6.94
C HIS A 253 -9.62 -32.41 -5.62
N GLY A 254 -10.74 -32.34 -4.88
CA GLY A 254 -10.90 -32.96 -3.57
C GLY A 254 -9.77 -32.66 -2.58
N ASN A 255 -9.16 -33.72 -2.04
CA ASN A 255 -8.07 -33.67 -1.07
C ASN A 255 -6.71 -34.09 -1.67
N HIS A 256 -6.56 -34.06 -3.00
CA HIS A 256 -5.32 -34.48 -3.64
C HIS A 256 -4.17 -33.49 -3.32
N ASN A 257 -2.98 -34.04 -3.04
CA ASN A 257 -1.72 -33.33 -2.77
C ASN A 257 -1.73 -32.34 -1.58
N ASN A 258 -2.20 -32.80 -0.42
CA ASN A 258 -2.27 -32.04 0.84
C ASN A 258 -0.96 -31.39 1.32
N GLY A 259 -0.64 -30.21 0.81
CA GLY A 259 0.04 -29.20 1.59
C GLY A 259 -0.88 -28.68 2.69
N ALA A 260 -0.43 -28.60 3.94
CA ALA A 260 -1.23 -28.10 5.07
C ALA A 260 -1.77 -26.67 4.87
N SER A 261 -1.26 -25.95 3.87
CA SER A 261 -1.68 -24.59 3.51
C SER A 261 -2.48 -24.47 2.21
N ARG A 262 -2.78 -25.56 1.49
CA ARG A 262 -3.38 -25.51 0.13
C ARG A 262 -4.62 -24.60 0.04
N PHE A 263 -5.61 -24.81 0.90
CA PHE A 263 -6.84 -23.99 0.92
C PHE A 263 -6.59 -22.53 1.32
N ARG A 264 -5.58 -22.28 2.17
CA ARG A 264 -5.14 -20.92 2.50
C ARG A 264 -4.45 -20.25 1.31
N ASP A 265 -3.70 -21.00 0.52
CA ASP A 265 -3.00 -20.48 -0.66
C ASP A 265 -3.97 -20.22 -1.82
N ILE A 266 -4.98 -21.09 -1.99
CA ILE A 266 -6.16 -20.84 -2.85
C ILE A 266 -6.87 -19.56 -2.41
N ALA A 267 -7.19 -19.42 -1.12
CA ALA A 267 -7.81 -18.22 -0.59
C ALA A 267 -6.95 -16.95 -0.82
N ARG A 268 -5.62 -17.05 -0.71
CA ARG A 268 -4.69 -15.95 -1.02
C ARG A 268 -4.75 -15.58 -2.49
N GLY A 269 -4.84 -16.55 -3.39
CA GLY A 269 -5.00 -16.28 -4.82
C GLY A 269 -6.33 -15.60 -5.14
N LEU A 270 -7.43 -16.09 -4.57
CA LEU A 270 -8.75 -15.46 -4.71
C LEU A 270 -8.80 -14.06 -4.08
N ALA A 271 -8.12 -13.81 -2.96
CA ALA A 271 -8.05 -12.50 -2.32
C ALA A 271 -7.44 -11.42 -3.23
N LYS A 272 -6.61 -11.79 -4.21
CA LYS A 272 -6.05 -10.84 -5.20
C LYS A 272 -7.11 -10.29 -6.15
N VAL A 273 -8.18 -11.05 -6.41
CA VAL A 273 -9.28 -10.69 -7.32
C VAL A 273 -10.58 -10.37 -6.58
N ASP A 274 -10.65 -10.59 -5.27
CA ASP A 274 -11.76 -10.23 -4.37
C ASP A 274 -13.14 -10.54 -4.98
N PRO A 275 -13.43 -11.83 -5.29
CA PRO A 275 -14.62 -12.21 -6.04
C PRO A 275 -15.89 -11.93 -5.23
N HIS A 276 -16.97 -11.54 -5.89
CA HIS A 276 -18.27 -11.46 -5.25
C HIS A 276 -18.91 -12.84 -5.13
N LEU A 277 -18.68 -13.69 -6.13
CA LEU A 277 -19.22 -15.04 -6.27
C LEU A 277 -18.12 -15.99 -6.74
N ALA A 278 -18.05 -17.18 -6.17
CA ALA A 278 -17.18 -18.24 -6.64
C ALA A 278 -17.92 -19.58 -6.67
N ALA A 279 -17.78 -20.31 -7.76
CA ALA A 279 -18.26 -21.68 -7.91
C ALA A 279 -17.10 -22.63 -7.66
N PHE A 280 -17.28 -23.58 -6.75
CA PHE A 280 -16.32 -24.62 -6.46
C PHE A 280 -16.88 -26.00 -6.83
N GLN A 281 -16.02 -26.83 -7.41
CA GLN A 281 -16.28 -28.23 -7.74
C GLN A 281 -15.32 -29.13 -6.96
N GLU A 282 -15.65 -30.41 -6.84
CA GLU A 282 -14.90 -31.40 -6.05
C GLU A 282 -14.64 -30.94 -4.61
N VAL A 283 -15.64 -30.29 -4.02
CA VAL A 283 -15.62 -29.84 -2.63
C VAL A 283 -15.84 -31.04 -1.73
N LEU A 284 -15.02 -31.21 -0.71
CA LEU A 284 -15.18 -32.29 0.27
C LEU A 284 -15.76 -31.75 1.57
N SER A 285 -16.74 -32.46 2.12
CA SER A 285 -17.38 -32.09 3.39
C SER A 285 -17.80 -33.34 4.15
N GLY A 286 -17.04 -33.71 5.19
CA GLY A 286 -17.28 -34.91 5.99
C GLY A 286 -16.15 -35.94 5.92
N ALA A 287 -16.38 -37.14 6.47
CA ALA A 287 -15.36 -38.18 6.63
C ALA A 287 -14.05 -37.71 7.31
N GLY A 288 -14.18 -36.78 8.27
CA GLY A 288 -13.04 -36.18 9.00
C GLY A 288 -12.38 -35.00 8.28
N ILE A 289 -12.90 -34.57 7.13
CA ILE A 289 -12.49 -33.37 6.41
C ILE A 289 -13.50 -32.26 6.70
N GLU A 290 -13.02 -31.14 7.22
CA GLU A 290 -13.80 -29.90 7.30
C GLU A 290 -14.13 -29.41 5.88
N ASP A 291 -15.33 -28.87 5.68
CA ASP A 291 -15.78 -28.39 4.37
C ASP A 291 -14.71 -27.52 3.69
N THR A 292 -14.16 -27.99 2.57
CA THR A 292 -13.01 -27.35 1.94
C THR A 292 -13.36 -25.96 1.39
N SER A 293 -14.61 -25.74 1.01
CA SER A 293 -15.11 -24.44 0.55
C SER A 293 -15.32 -23.45 1.71
N GLU A 294 -15.73 -23.94 2.89
CA GLU A 294 -15.83 -23.13 4.10
C GLU A 294 -14.45 -22.75 4.64
N GLN A 295 -13.47 -23.67 4.60
CA GLN A 295 -12.08 -23.35 4.94
C GLN A 295 -11.53 -22.21 4.06
N ILE A 296 -11.75 -22.26 2.74
CA ILE A 296 -11.37 -21.17 1.82
C ILE A 296 -12.09 -19.87 2.21
N SER A 297 -13.40 -19.93 2.47
CA SER A 297 -14.24 -18.80 2.88
C SER A 297 -13.72 -18.13 4.17
N HIS A 298 -13.30 -18.92 5.15
CA HIS A 298 -12.69 -18.44 6.39
C HIS A 298 -11.38 -17.68 6.14
N TRP A 299 -10.48 -18.27 5.34
CA TRP A 299 -9.18 -17.66 5.04
C TRP A 299 -9.31 -16.37 4.24
N ILE A 300 -10.12 -16.36 3.18
CA ILE A 300 -10.30 -15.16 2.35
C ILE A 300 -10.99 -14.04 3.15
N SER A 301 -11.93 -14.38 4.04
CA SER A 301 -12.54 -13.41 4.94
C SER A 301 -11.52 -12.75 5.85
N SER A 302 -10.62 -13.55 6.42
CA SER A 302 -9.54 -13.07 7.28
C SER A 302 -8.52 -12.19 6.53
N MET A 303 -8.28 -12.47 5.24
CA MET A 303 -7.30 -11.72 4.42
C MET A 303 -7.86 -10.40 3.89
N THR A 304 -9.15 -10.37 3.51
CA THR A 304 -9.76 -9.21 2.84
C THR A 304 -10.56 -8.31 3.79
N GLY A 305 -10.96 -8.83 4.95
CA GLY A 305 -11.86 -8.16 5.88
C GLY A 305 -13.35 -8.22 5.48
N TYR A 306 -13.67 -8.88 4.37
CA TYR A 306 -15.07 -9.11 3.96
C TYR A 306 -15.61 -10.43 4.51
N HIS A 307 -16.92 -10.55 4.65
CA HIS A 307 -17.57 -11.76 5.14
C HIS A 307 -17.94 -12.70 3.98
N TYR A 308 -17.05 -13.63 3.66
CA TYR A 308 -17.34 -14.70 2.71
C TYR A 308 -18.03 -15.87 3.40
N ARG A 309 -19.02 -16.46 2.74
CA ARG A 309 -19.74 -17.66 3.21
C ARG A 309 -19.88 -18.65 2.07
N SER A 310 -19.73 -19.93 2.38
CA SER A 310 -20.00 -21.00 1.42
C SER A 310 -21.35 -21.67 1.66
N GLN A 311 -21.92 -22.24 0.60
CA GLN A 311 -23.00 -23.21 0.65
C GLN A 311 -22.57 -24.42 -0.16
N PHE A 312 -22.60 -25.60 0.47
CA PHE A 312 -22.18 -26.86 -0.13
C PHE A 312 -23.39 -27.76 -0.38
N VAL A 313 -23.37 -28.50 -1.49
CA VAL A 313 -24.29 -29.62 -1.73
C VAL A 313 -23.51 -30.89 -2.05
N TYR A 314 -23.82 -31.95 -1.31
CA TYR A 314 -23.29 -33.28 -1.53
C TYR A 314 -23.86 -33.91 -2.82
N CYS A 315 -22.98 -34.48 -3.65
CA CYS A 315 -23.34 -35.21 -4.86
C CYS A 315 -23.15 -36.72 -4.69
N HIS A 316 -21.92 -37.17 -4.37
CA HIS A 316 -21.56 -38.59 -4.30
C HIS A 316 -20.31 -38.82 -3.43
N HIS A 317 -19.91 -40.08 -3.25
CA HIS A 317 -18.67 -40.41 -2.55
C HIS A 317 -17.48 -40.51 -3.52
N PHE A 318 -16.48 -39.65 -3.35
CA PHE A 318 -15.18 -39.79 -3.97
C PHE A 318 -14.38 -40.93 -3.33
N MET A 319 -13.81 -41.81 -4.15
CA MET A 319 -13.10 -43.03 -3.72
C MET A 319 -13.89 -43.86 -2.69
N GLU A 320 -15.23 -43.90 -2.82
CA GLU A 320 -16.16 -44.58 -1.90
C GLU A 320 -16.05 -44.13 -0.42
N LYS A 321 -15.39 -43.00 -0.16
CA LYS A 321 -15.03 -42.58 1.21
C LYS A 321 -15.36 -41.13 1.50
N TYR A 322 -15.00 -40.22 0.61
CA TYR A 322 -15.07 -38.79 0.89
C TYR A 322 -16.34 -38.19 0.28
N PRO A 323 -17.23 -37.58 1.06
CA PRO A 323 -18.42 -36.93 0.50
C PRO A 323 -17.98 -35.73 -0.34
N GLU A 324 -18.25 -35.80 -1.65
CA GLU A 324 -17.88 -34.81 -2.64
C GLU A 324 -19.13 -34.12 -3.21
N GLY A 325 -18.99 -32.84 -3.55
CA GLY A 325 -19.98 -32.16 -4.36
C GLY A 325 -19.54 -30.79 -4.84
N VAL A 326 -20.50 -29.88 -4.97
CA VAL A 326 -20.27 -28.52 -5.47
C VAL A 326 -20.64 -27.49 -4.41
N ALA A 327 -19.99 -26.33 -4.46
CA ALA A 327 -20.30 -25.23 -3.55
C ALA A 327 -20.38 -23.88 -4.28
N ILE A 328 -21.07 -22.94 -3.64
CA ILE A 328 -21.08 -21.53 -3.98
C ILE A 328 -20.55 -20.77 -2.77
N MET A 329 -19.47 -20.02 -2.97
CA MET A 329 -18.99 -19.01 -2.03
C MET A 329 -19.46 -17.63 -2.49
N ALA A 330 -19.97 -16.83 -1.56
CA ALA A 330 -20.39 -15.46 -1.83
C ALA A 330 -19.89 -14.51 -0.73
N ARG A 331 -19.54 -13.28 -1.15
CA ARG A 331 -19.22 -12.17 -0.23
C ARG A 331 -20.48 -11.51 0.36
N SER A 332 -21.61 -11.59 -0.35
CA SER A 332 -22.91 -11.13 0.13
C SER A 332 -23.71 -12.29 0.72
N ALA A 333 -24.75 -11.98 1.51
CA ALA A 333 -25.66 -13.01 2.00
C ALA A 333 -26.34 -13.72 0.81
N ILE A 334 -26.20 -15.05 0.75
CA ILE A 334 -26.97 -15.90 -0.16
C ILE A 334 -28.42 -15.90 0.37
N ARG A 335 -29.34 -15.26 -0.34
CA ARG A 335 -30.73 -15.06 0.13
C ARG A 335 -31.50 -16.37 0.10
N THR A 336 -31.38 -17.09 -0.99
CA THR A 336 -31.99 -18.40 -1.21
C THR A 336 -31.06 -19.25 -2.06
N HIS A 337 -31.00 -20.54 -1.77
CA HIS A 337 -30.34 -21.52 -2.63
C HIS A 337 -31.25 -22.71 -2.85
N ARG A 338 -31.07 -23.38 -3.99
CA ARG A 338 -31.76 -24.62 -4.35
C ARG A 338 -30.82 -25.52 -5.13
N THR A 339 -31.16 -26.78 -5.20
CA THR A 339 -30.40 -27.78 -5.97
C THR A 339 -31.18 -28.15 -7.23
N ILE A 340 -30.44 -28.45 -8.29
CA ILE A 340 -31.00 -29.07 -9.50
C ILE A 340 -30.32 -30.43 -9.63
N ASP A 341 -31.12 -31.49 -9.63
CA ASP A 341 -30.59 -32.83 -9.84
C ASP A 341 -30.22 -33.03 -11.30
N LEU A 342 -28.96 -33.40 -11.55
CA LEU A 342 -28.40 -33.71 -12.86
C LEU A 342 -28.07 -35.21 -13.00
N THR A 343 -28.67 -36.04 -12.15
CA THR A 343 -28.52 -37.50 -12.14
C THR A 343 -29.65 -38.18 -12.90
N ASP A 344 -30.90 -37.87 -12.60
CA ASP A 344 -32.05 -38.50 -13.26
C ASP A 344 -32.40 -37.76 -14.56
N LEU A 345 -31.86 -38.22 -15.69
CA LEU A 345 -32.01 -37.54 -16.98
C LEU A 345 -33.15 -38.15 -17.83
N ARG A 346 -33.51 -37.43 -18.90
CA ARG A 346 -34.49 -37.91 -19.88
C ARG A 346 -33.94 -39.14 -20.61
N ASP A 347 -34.84 -39.93 -21.18
CA ASP A 347 -34.53 -41.10 -22.00
C ASP A 347 -33.71 -42.20 -21.30
N GLY A 348 -33.70 -42.20 -19.96
CA GLY A 348 -33.00 -43.19 -19.14
C GLY A 348 -31.48 -43.00 -19.10
N LEU A 349 -30.96 -41.90 -19.67
CA LEU A 349 -29.55 -41.54 -19.55
C LEU A 349 -29.18 -41.31 -18.08
N ARG A 350 -27.98 -41.74 -17.70
CA ARG A 350 -27.46 -41.55 -16.34
C ARG A 350 -25.97 -41.21 -16.38
N PRO A 351 -25.50 -40.27 -15.56
CA PRO A 351 -24.08 -40.00 -15.42
C PRO A 351 -23.38 -41.15 -14.68
N THR A 352 -22.05 -41.16 -14.80
CA THR A 352 -21.19 -42.16 -14.14
C THR A 352 -21.32 -42.11 -12.61
N MET A 353 -21.52 -40.91 -12.07
CA MET A 353 -21.77 -40.67 -10.65
C MET A 353 -22.90 -39.64 -10.49
N PRO A 354 -23.65 -39.65 -9.38
CA PRO A 354 -24.65 -38.62 -9.11
C PRO A 354 -24.06 -37.21 -9.18
N ARG A 355 -24.77 -36.31 -9.86
CA ARG A 355 -24.39 -34.90 -10.07
C ARG A 355 -25.54 -33.99 -9.67
N LEU A 356 -25.24 -32.93 -8.94
CA LEU A 356 -26.17 -31.85 -8.63
C LEU A 356 -25.54 -30.51 -9.04
N ALA A 357 -26.36 -29.58 -9.51
CA ALA A 357 -25.98 -28.17 -9.57
C ALA A 357 -26.53 -27.44 -8.33
N LEU A 358 -25.72 -26.56 -7.75
CA LEU A 358 -26.18 -25.65 -6.70
C LEU A 358 -26.49 -24.30 -7.33
N VAL A 359 -27.69 -23.77 -7.07
CA VAL A 359 -28.14 -22.47 -7.58
C VAL A 359 -28.42 -21.54 -6.41
N ALA A 360 -27.83 -20.35 -6.45
CA ALA A 360 -28.04 -19.28 -5.50
C ALA A 360 -28.71 -18.08 -6.17
N GLU A 361 -29.67 -17.47 -5.50
CA GLU A 361 -30.22 -16.17 -5.85
C GLU A 361 -29.71 -15.13 -4.87
N THR A 362 -29.10 -14.06 -5.38
CA THR A 362 -28.52 -12.99 -4.57
C THR A 362 -28.78 -11.63 -5.19
N GLU A 363 -28.50 -10.57 -4.43
CA GLU A 363 -28.54 -9.20 -4.88
C GLU A 363 -27.15 -8.59 -4.75
N ILE A 364 -26.60 -8.10 -5.87
CA ILE A 364 -25.28 -7.46 -5.92
C ILE A 364 -25.45 -6.13 -6.64
N PHE A 365 -25.00 -5.05 -6.01
CA PHE A 365 -25.16 -3.67 -6.52
C PHE A 365 -26.61 -3.29 -6.89
N GLY A 366 -27.60 -3.83 -6.18
CA GLY A 366 -29.03 -3.56 -6.43
C GLY A 366 -29.64 -4.38 -7.58
N HIS A 367 -28.88 -5.31 -8.17
CA HIS A 367 -29.34 -6.20 -9.23
C HIS A 367 -29.52 -7.63 -8.72
N SER A 368 -30.63 -8.27 -9.09
CA SER A 368 -30.88 -9.69 -8.78
C SER A 368 -30.07 -10.58 -9.73
N ILE A 369 -29.27 -11.48 -9.16
CA ILE A 369 -28.36 -12.38 -9.88
C ILE A 369 -28.70 -13.82 -9.53
N VAL A 370 -28.82 -14.67 -10.54
CA VAL A 370 -28.88 -16.13 -10.38
C VAL A 370 -27.49 -16.67 -10.68
N PHE A 371 -26.89 -17.38 -9.74
CA PHE A 371 -25.57 -17.97 -9.88
C PHE A 371 -25.61 -19.48 -9.65
N ALA A 372 -25.05 -20.27 -10.56
CA ALA A 372 -25.04 -21.73 -10.44
C ALA A 372 -23.61 -22.29 -10.48
N SER A 373 -23.27 -23.14 -9.51
CA SER A 373 -22.09 -24.00 -9.56
C SER A 373 -22.43 -25.33 -10.23
N VAL A 374 -21.70 -25.68 -11.28
CA VAL A 374 -21.98 -26.84 -12.15
C VAL A 374 -20.76 -27.76 -12.21
N HIS A 375 -20.99 -29.08 -12.13
CA HIS A 375 -19.97 -30.09 -12.42
C HIS A 375 -20.63 -31.22 -13.23
N LEU A 376 -20.37 -31.28 -14.54
CA LEU A 376 -20.99 -32.26 -15.43
C LEU A 376 -20.26 -33.61 -15.39
N ASP A 377 -20.85 -34.64 -16.01
CA ASP A 377 -20.25 -35.97 -16.04
C ASP A 377 -18.95 -36.01 -16.85
N HIS A 378 -17.94 -36.68 -16.31
CA HIS A 378 -16.60 -36.83 -16.90
C HIS A 378 -16.49 -37.95 -17.97
N ASN A 379 -17.56 -38.70 -18.23
CA ASN A 379 -17.54 -39.81 -19.19
C ASN A 379 -17.27 -39.33 -20.63
N ALA A 380 -16.67 -40.16 -21.48
CA ALA A 380 -16.41 -39.83 -22.88
C ALA A 380 -17.70 -39.61 -23.72
N HIS A 381 -18.86 -40.12 -23.27
CA HIS A 381 -20.13 -39.98 -23.98
C HIS A 381 -20.83 -38.64 -23.70
N GLY A 382 -20.75 -37.70 -24.65
CA GLY A 382 -21.31 -36.35 -24.50
C GLY A 382 -22.84 -36.25 -24.42
N GLU A 383 -23.60 -37.29 -24.82
CA GLU A 383 -25.07 -37.30 -24.78
C GLU A 383 -25.62 -37.09 -23.37
N VAL A 384 -24.96 -37.66 -22.36
CA VAL A 384 -25.31 -37.46 -20.94
C VAL A 384 -25.17 -35.98 -20.59
N ARG A 385 -24.07 -35.34 -20.97
CA ARG A 385 -23.83 -33.93 -20.64
C ARG A 385 -24.78 -32.99 -21.38
N VAL A 386 -25.16 -33.31 -22.61
CA VAL A 386 -26.22 -32.58 -23.32
C VAL A 386 -27.52 -32.64 -22.52
N ALA A 387 -27.96 -33.83 -22.11
CA ALA A 387 -29.16 -33.99 -21.30
C ALA A 387 -29.07 -33.32 -19.92
N GLN A 388 -27.88 -33.27 -19.30
CA GLN A 388 -27.63 -32.51 -18.06
C GLN A 388 -27.80 -31.01 -18.29
N VAL A 389 -27.24 -30.46 -19.37
CA VAL A 389 -27.39 -29.04 -19.71
C VAL A 389 -28.86 -28.71 -20.02
N GLU A 390 -29.55 -29.55 -20.80
CA GLU A 390 -30.98 -29.37 -21.07
C GLU A 390 -31.80 -29.30 -19.79
N LYS A 391 -31.62 -30.26 -18.88
CA LYS A 391 -32.31 -30.29 -17.59
C LYS A 391 -31.96 -29.08 -16.71
N LEU A 392 -30.70 -28.65 -16.72
CA LEU A 392 -30.24 -27.46 -16.02
C LEU A 392 -30.98 -26.21 -16.52
N LEU A 393 -31.04 -26.01 -17.84
CA LEU A 393 -31.66 -24.82 -18.42
C LEU A 393 -33.18 -24.82 -18.23
N ASP A 394 -33.85 -25.97 -18.41
CA ASP A 394 -35.28 -26.12 -18.14
C ASP A 394 -35.64 -25.69 -16.70
N ALA A 395 -34.83 -26.12 -15.73
CA ALA A 395 -35.04 -25.80 -14.32
C ALA A 395 -34.67 -24.36 -13.94
N LEU A 396 -33.84 -23.67 -14.73
CA LEU A 396 -33.51 -22.27 -14.53
C LEU A 396 -34.55 -21.34 -15.17
N ASP A 397 -35.02 -21.66 -16.38
CA ASP A 397 -35.99 -20.87 -17.12
C ASP A 397 -37.43 -21.00 -16.55
N SER A 398 -37.71 -21.99 -15.69
CA SER A 398 -39.02 -22.14 -15.03
C SER A 398 -39.32 -21.12 -13.90
N GLY A 399 -38.39 -20.20 -13.61
CA GLY A 399 -38.53 -19.19 -12.54
C GLY A 399 -39.47 -18.03 -12.91
N LYS A 400 -40.24 -17.52 -11.95
CA LYS A 400 -41.25 -16.45 -12.18
C LYS A 400 -40.69 -15.02 -12.15
N ASN A 401 -39.47 -14.81 -11.65
CA ASN A 401 -38.83 -13.49 -11.57
C ASN A 401 -37.67 -13.43 -12.57
N ALA A 402 -37.69 -12.45 -13.48
CA ALA A 402 -36.58 -12.21 -14.39
C ALA A 402 -35.40 -11.63 -13.60
N ALA A 403 -34.36 -12.44 -13.39
CA ALA A 403 -33.09 -11.96 -12.87
C ALA A 403 -32.45 -10.95 -13.85
N TYR A 404 -31.64 -10.03 -13.33
CA TYR A 404 -30.87 -9.11 -14.17
C TYR A 404 -29.91 -9.88 -15.08
N CYS A 405 -29.23 -10.87 -14.52
CA CYS A 405 -28.49 -11.87 -15.28
C CYS A 405 -28.45 -13.23 -14.55
N THR A 406 -28.18 -14.26 -15.33
CA THR A 406 -27.92 -15.63 -14.86
C THR A 406 -26.49 -16.00 -15.24
N ILE A 407 -25.73 -16.50 -14.27
CA ILE A 407 -24.33 -16.85 -14.41
C ILE A 407 -24.17 -18.33 -14.05
N LEU A 408 -23.64 -19.12 -14.98
CA LEU A 408 -23.28 -20.52 -14.74
C LEU A 408 -21.76 -20.60 -14.69
N ALA A 409 -21.21 -21.23 -13.66
CA ALA A 409 -19.77 -21.35 -13.48
C ALA A 409 -19.43 -22.76 -13.03
N GLY A 410 -18.43 -23.38 -13.66
CA GLY A 410 -18.04 -24.71 -13.26
C GLY A 410 -17.15 -25.45 -14.23
N ASP A 411 -16.90 -26.72 -13.88
CA ASP A 411 -16.29 -27.71 -14.75
C ASP A 411 -17.38 -28.42 -15.57
N PHE A 412 -17.43 -28.12 -16.85
CA PHE A 412 -18.41 -28.69 -17.76
C PHE A 412 -17.93 -30.02 -18.37
N ASN A 413 -16.68 -30.44 -18.15
CA ASN A 413 -16.09 -31.62 -18.79
C ASN A 413 -16.31 -31.66 -20.32
N GLU A 414 -16.41 -30.48 -20.95
CA GLU A 414 -16.71 -30.32 -22.37
C GLU A 414 -15.78 -29.32 -23.02
N VAL A 415 -15.34 -29.64 -24.24
CA VAL A 415 -14.63 -28.69 -25.08
C VAL A 415 -15.61 -27.76 -25.79
N GLU A 416 -15.09 -26.65 -26.33
CA GLU A 416 -15.87 -25.53 -26.85
C GLU A 416 -16.73 -25.89 -28.06
N GLU A 417 -16.28 -26.88 -28.83
CA GLU A 417 -16.92 -27.40 -30.03
C GLU A 417 -18.01 -28.44 -29.72
N SER A 418 -18.17 -28.83 -28.45
CA SER A 418 -19.14 -29.85 -28.05
C SER A 418 -20.59 -29.42 -28.23
N THR A 419 -21.48 -30.40 -28.37
CA THR A 419 -22.92 -30.19 -28.50
C THR A 419 -23.52 -29.52 -27.26
N ALA A 420 -23.06 -29.87 -26.06
CA ALA A 420 -23.56 -29.29 -24.82
C ALA A 420 -23.23 -27.78 -24.71
N ILE A 421 -22.01 -27.39 -25.07
CA ILE A 421 -21.59 -25.98 -25.09
C ILE A 421 -22.26 -25.21 -26.24
N ALA A 422 -22.47 -25.85 -27.40
CA ALA A 422 -23.28 -25.28 -28.47
C ALA A 422 -24.74 -25.03 -28.03
N TYR A 423 -25.34 -25.95 -27.27
CA TYR A 423 -26.70 -25.81 -26.75
C TYR A 423 -26.81 -24.62 -25.78
N LEU A 424 -25.88 -24.46 -24.82
CA LEU A 424 -25.81 -23.28 -23.94
C LEU A 424 -25.80 -21.98 -24.74
N ARG A 425 -24.93 -21.89 -25.75
CA ARG A 425 -24.82 -20.71 -26.62
C ARG A 425 -26.12 -20.43 -27.36
N SER A 426 -26.78 -21.47 -27.87
CA SER A 426 -28.07 -21.33 -28.55
C SER A 426 -29.18 -20.83 -27.63
N ALA A 427 -29.10 -21.14 -26.33
CA ALA A 427 -30.02 -20.66 -25.29
C ALA A 427 -29.70 -19.24 -24.79
N GLY A 428 -28.72 -18.57 -25.41
CA GLY A 428 -28.36 -17.18 -25.12
C GLY A 428 -27.31 -17.01 -24.02
N TYR A 429 -26.68 -18.09 -23.56
CA TYR A 429 -25.53 -18.01 -22.65
C TYR A 429 -24.27 -17.68 -23.43
N ARG A 430 -23.61 -16.61 -23.05
CA ARG A 430 -22.35 -16.16 -23.65
C ARG A 430 -21.18 -16.60 -22.78
N ASP A 431 -20.16 -17.14 -23.43
CA ASP A 431 -18.92 -17.56 -22.80
C ASP A 431 -18.06 -16.33 -22.51
N VAL A 432 -17.85 -16.02 -21.23
CA VAL A 432 -17.16 -14.79 -20.84
C VAL A 432 -15.70 -14.78 -21.27
N TYR A 433 -15.03 -15.93 -21.33
CA TYR A 433 -13.64 -16.00 -21.77
C TYR A 433 -13.55 -15.70 -23.26
N ARG A 434 -14.46 -16.25 -24.06
CA ARG A 434 -14.49 -16.04 -25.53
C ARG A 434 -14.98 -14.66 -25.94
N GLU A 435 -15.71 -13.94 -25.10
CA GLU A 435 -16.00 -12.51 -25.32
C GLU A 435 -14.74 -11.66 -25.25
N CYS A 436 -13.76 -12.03 -24.41
CA CYS A 436 -12.51 -11.28 -24.24
C CYS A 436 -11.36 -11.81 -25.10
N HIS A 437 -11.33 -13.13 -25.37
CA HIS A 437 -10.17 -13.82 -25.94
C HIS A 437 -10.53 -14.71 -27.12
N LYS A 438 -9.84 -14.52 -28.26
CA LYS A 438 -10.06 -15.33 -29.48
C LYS A 438 -9.44 -16.74 -29.43
N LYS A 439 -8.43 -16.97 -28.59
CA LYS A 439 -7.65 -18.21 -28.48
C LYS A 439 -7.19 -18.42 -27.04
N GLY A 440 -6.54 -19.55 -26.75
CA GLY A 440 -6.03 -19.88 -25.41
C GLY A 440 -7.16 -20.24 -24.43
N GLY A 441 -6.84 -20.26 -23.14
CA GLY A 441 -7.82 -20.53 -22.09
C GLY A 441 -7.91 -21.99 -21.66
N SER A 442 -7.00 -22.86 -22.12
CA SER A 442 -6.96 -24.24 -21.62
C SER A 442 -6.84 -24.23 -20.10
N THR A 443 -7.72 -24.97 -19.44
CA THR A 443 -7.83 -25.05 -17.98
C THR A 443 -7.40 -26.40 -17.43
N PHE A 444 -7.27 -27.41 -18.29
CA PHE A 444 -6.97 -28.77 -17.88
C PHE A 444 -6.02 -29.50 -18.86
N PRO A 445 -5.11 -30.36 -18.35
CA PRO A 445 -4.66 -30.41 -16.96
C PRO A 445 -3.77 -29.19 -16.62
N ALA A 446 -3.75 -28.72 -15.38
CA ALA A 446 -3.04 -27.50 -14.99
C ALA A 446 -1.52 -27.55 -15.20
N ASN A 447 -0.92 -28.74 -15.16
CA ASN A 447 0.52 -28.94 -15.37
C ASN A 447 0.94 -28.87 -16.85
N ASP A 448 0.02 -29.15 -17.78
CA ASP A 448 0.20 -29.04 -19.23
C ASP A 448 -1.16 -28.74 -19.89
N PRO A 449 -1.62 -27.47 -19.88
CA PRO A 449 -3.00 -27.15 -20.25
C PRO A 449 -3.30 -27.38 -21.73
N GLN A 450 -4.11 -28.40 -22.04
CA GLN A 450 -4.45 -28.78 -23.41
C GLN A 450 -5.93 -28.55 -23.76
N SER A 451 -6.81 -28.59 -22.76
CA SER A 451 -8.27 -28.50 -22.95
C SER A 451 -8.86 -27.39 -22.11
N ARG A 452 -9.86 -26.68 -22.63
CA ARG A 452 -10.69 -25.75 -21.86
C ARG A 452 -12.00 -26.43 -21.53
N ILE A 453 -12.17 -26.78 -20.27
CA ILE A 453 -13.36 -27.48 -19.77
C ILE A 453 -14.05 -26.74 -18.61
N ASP A 454 -13.38 -25.75 -18.04
CA ASP A 454 -13.92 -24.85 -17.03
C ASP A 454 -14.44 -23.58 -17.69
N TYR A 455 -15.67 -23.18 -17.35
CA TYR A 455 -16.34 -22.05 -17.97
C TYR A 455 -17.04 -21.17 -16.95
N ILE A 456 -17.17 -19.90 -17.34
CA ILE A 456 -18.19 -18.99 -16.80
C ILE A 456 -19.05 -18.56 -17.99
N PHE A 457 -20.35 -18.80 -17.90
CA PHE A 457 -21.35 -18.40 -18.87
C PHE A 457 -22.27 -17.35 -18.27
N VAL A 458 -22.69 -16.37 -19.07
CA VAL A 458 -23.63 -15.32 -18.65
C VAL A 458 -24.78 -15.14 -19.65
N LYS A 459 -26.00 -14.98 -19.15
CA LYS A 459 -27.22 -14.67 -19.92
C LYS A 459 -27.95 -13.49 -19.27
N GLY A 460 -28.57 -12.63 -20.07
CA GLY A 460 -29.34 -11.47 -19.58
C GLY A 460 -28.65 -10.12 -19.84
N ASN A 461 -28.92 -9.14 -18.98
CA ASN A 461 -28.52 -7.73 -19.15
C ASN A 461 -27.07 -7.41 -18.76
N ALA A 462 -26.27 -8.44 -18.49
CA ALA A 462 -24.88 -8.31 -18.13
C ALA A 462 -23.99 -8.02 -19.36
N THR A 463 -22.91 -7.26 -19.18
CA THR A 463 -21.82 -7.08 -20.17
C THR A 463 -20.52 -7.62 -19.59
N VAL A 464 -19.78 -8.43 -20.36
CA VAL A 464 -18.46 -8.91 -19.92
C VAL A 464 -17.44 -7.79 -20.10
N VAL A 465 -16.76 -7.44 -19.02
CA VAL A 465 -15.74 -6.37 -19.00
C VAL A 465 -14.35 -6.96 -19.21
N SER A 466 -14.04 -8.03 -18.49
CA SER A 466 -12.78 -8.75 -18.58
C SER A 466 -12.99 -10.20 -18.16
N SER A 467 -12.10 -11.09 -18.61
CA SER A 467 -12.03 -12.47 -18.16
C SER A 467 -10.60 -12.95 -18.30
N ASP A 468 -10.11 -13.74 -17.36
CA ASP A 468 -8.76 -14.29 -17.37
C ASP A 468 -8.71 -15.62 -16.62
N LEU A 469 -7.57 -16.31 -16.71
CA LEU A 469 -7.30 -17.50 -15.91
C LEU A 469 -6.73 -17.10 -14.54
N LEU A 470 -7.02 -17.89 -13.50
CA LEU A 470 -6.56 -17.67 -12.13
C LEU A 470 -6.08 -19.00 -11.50
N LEU A 471 -5.25 -18.91 -10.45
CA LEU A 471 -4.73 -20.09 -9.73
C LEU A 471 -4.07 -21.14 -10.65
N ASN A 472 -3.19 -20.72 -11.55
CA ASN A 472 -2.45 -21.60 -12.47
C ASN A 472 -1.25 -22.30 -11.80
N ASP A 473 -1.41 -22.75 -10.56
CA ASP A 473 -0.39 -23.51 -9.84
C ASP A 473 -0.88 -24.96 -9.74
N PRO A 474 -0.23 -25.92 -10.44
CA PRO A 474 -0.69 -27.31 -10.46
C PRO A 474 -0.60 -28.01 -9.10
N GLU A 475 0.10 -27.43 -8.11
CA GLU A 475 0.09 -27.91 -6.73
C GLU A 475 -1.21 -27.54 -6.00
N LEU A 476 -1.96 -26.53 -6.50
CA LEU A 476 -3.22 -26.10 -5.92
C LEU A 476 -4.43 -26.84 -6.47
N SER A 477 -4.41 -27.31 -7.72
CA SER A 477 -5.43 -28.15 -8.34
C SER A 477 -4.87 -28.66 -9.68
N ASP A 478 -5.42 -29.75 -10.20
CA ASP A 478 -5.19 -30.17 -11.59
C ASP A 478 -6.02 -29.36 -12.59
N HIS A 479 -6.86 -28.42 -12.13
CA HIS A 479 -7.53 -27.41 -12.95
C HIS A 479 -6.96 -26.01 -12.73
N ILE A 480 -7.02 -25.18 -13.77
CA ILE A 480 -6.81 -23.74 -13.71
C ILE A 480 -8.17 -23.06 -13.59
N GLY A 481 -8.30 -22.10 -12.67
CA GLY A 481 -9.55 -21.38 -12.48
C GLY A 481 -9.83 -20.36 -13.56
N VAL A 482 -11.10 -19.97 -13.67
CA VAL A 482 -11.58 -18.93 -14.59
C VAL A 482 -12.11 -17.76 -13.79
N PHE A 483 -11.74 -16.54 -14.18
CA PHE A 483 -12.16 -15.27 -13.60
C PHE A 483 -12.96 -14.47 -14.62
N ALA A 484 -13.95 -13.71 -14.17
CA ALA A 484 -14.59 -12.70 -14.99
C ALA A 484 -15.05 -11.50 -14.17
N GLU A 485 -15.01 -10.33 -14.80
CA GLU A 485 -15.69 -9.12 -14.36
C GLU A 485 -16.87 -8.82 -15.27
N ILE A 486 -18.04 -8.67 -14.67
CA ILE A 486 -19.31 -8.51 -15.39
C ILE A 486 -19.99 -7.23 -14.89
N ARG A 487 -20.54 -6.43 -15.80
CA ARG A 487 -21.29 -5.20 -15.49
C ARG A 487 -22.77 -5.37 -15.72
#